data_AF-B0ELM2-F1
#
_entry.id   AF-B0ELM2-F1
#
_cell.length_a   1.000
_cell.length_b   1.000
_cell.length_c   1.000
_cell.angle_alpha   90.00
_cell.angle_beta   90.00
_cell.angle_gamma   90.00
#
_symmetry.space_group_name_H-M   'P 1'
#
loop_
_entity.id
_entity.type
_entity.pdbx_description
1 polymer ?
#
loop_
_entity_poly.entity_id
_entity_poly.type
_entity_poly.pdbx_seq_one_letter_code
_entity_poly.pdbx_strand_id
1 'polypeptide(L)'
;MQYNHPKLNLSILLDTIAREVRQQLSRAIDETAQIVLYGLVYWFRIWDHEYNLKPSKHMLQWLDFLIKDVGSNLLDSKPLVYLLTHIRTGYYEPDIEHFN
;
A
#
# COMPACT_ATOMS: atom_id res chain seq x y z
N MET A 1 -27.31 -4.61 -4.59
CA MET A 1 -26.58 -4.52 -5.87
C MET A 1 -25.20 -5.11 -5.63
N GLN A 2 -24.90 -6.27 -6.21
CA GLN A 2 -23.56 -6.85 -6.15
C GLN A 2 -22.67 -6.03 -7.07
N TYR A 3 -21.74 -5.27 -6.48
CA TYR A 3 -20.72 -4.57 -7.26
C TYR A 3 -19.69 -5.59 -7.74
N ASN A 4 -19.84 -6.03 -9.00
CA ASN A 4 -18.86 -6.80 -9.75
C ASN A 4 -17.67 -5.90 -10.17
N HIS A 5 -17.02 -5.23 -9.23
CA HIS A 5 -15.72 -4.66 -9.56
C HIS A 5 -14.73 -5.83 -9.73
N PRO A 6 -14.01 -5.92 -10.87
CA PRO A 6 -12.97 -6.92 -11.02
C PRO A 6 -11.92 -6.64 -9.96
N LYS A 7 -11.53 -7.68 -9.22
CA LYS A 7 -10.41 -7.59 -8.28
C LYS A 7 -9.14 -7.34 -9.10
N LEU A 8 -8.28 -6.46 -8.60
CA LEU A 8 -6.95 -6.29 -9.16
C LEU A 8 -6.06 -7.43 -8.70
N ASN A 9 -5.21 -7.93 -9.59
CA ASN A 9 -4.10 -8.79 -9.21
C ASN A 9 -3.20 -8.09 -8.18
N LEU A 10 -2.70 -8.84 -7.19
CA LEU A 10 -1.80 -8.35 -6.16
C LEU A 10 -0.52 -7.78 -6.78
N SER A 11 0.07 -8.44 -7.78
CA SER A 11 1.25 -7.93 -8.49
C SER A 11 1.00 -6.54 -9.09
N ILE A 12 -0.12 -6.39 -9.81
CA ILE A 12 -0.54 -5.13 -10.44
C ILE A 12 -0.79 -4.06 -9.37
N LEU A 13 -1.42 -4.44 -8.25
CA LEU A 13 -1.69 -3.54 -7.14
C LEU A 13 -0.38 -3.04 -6.51
N LEU A 14 0.57 -3.93 -6.24
CA LEU A 14 1.89 -3.59 -5.70
C LEU A 14 2.68 -2.69 -6.65
N ASP A 15 2.70 -3.00 -7.95
CA ASP A 15 3.36 -2.18 -8.97
C ASP A 15 2.74 -0.79 -9.10
N THR A 16 1.42 -0.69 -8.95
CA THR A 16 0.71 0.58 -9.00
C THR A 16 1.01 1.40 -7.75
N ILE A 17 1.04 0.78 -6.57
CA ILE A 17 1.45 1.45 -5.32
C ILE A 17 2.91 1.93 -5.42
N ALA A 18 3.82 1.09 -5.91
CA ALA A 18 5.23 1.46 -6.06
C ALA A 18 5.41 2.67 -6.98
N ARG A 19 4.66 2.74 -8.09
CA ARG A 19 4.66 3.89 -8.99
C ARG A 19 4.14 5.16 -8.31
N GLU A 20 3.02 5.06 -7.59
CA GLU A 20 2.43 6.19 -6.87
C GLU A 20 3.38 6.70 -5.77
N VAL A 21 3.95 5.81 -4.95
CA VAL A 21 4.92 6.16 -3.91
C VAL A 21 6.14 6.85 -4.51
N ARG A 22 6.67 6.39 -5.65
CA ARG A 22 7.78 7.07 -6.34
C ARG A 22 7.41 8.48 -6.81
N GLN A 23 6.20 8.65 -7.35
CA GLN A 23 5.73 9.98 -7.76
C GLN A 23 5.58 10.92 -6.56
N GLN A 24 5.00 10.44 -5.45
CA GLN A 24 4.86 11.21 -4.22
C GLN A 24 6.24 11.58 -3.64
N LEU A 25 7.19 10.63 -3.58
CA LEU A 25 8.57 10.90 -3.14
C LEU A 25 9.26 11.96 -4.01
N SER A 26 9.05 11.94 -5.33
CA SER A 26 9.65 12.94 -6.24
C SER A 26 9.13 14.36 -6.02
N ARG A 27 7.96 14.51 -5.37
CA ARG A 27 7.29 15.78 -5.07
C ARG A 27 7.35 16.14 -3.59
N ALA A 28 7.83 15.24 -2.73
CA ALA A 28 7.87 15.44 -1.28
C ALA A 28 8.93 16.49 -0.92
N ILE A 29 8.45 17.71 -0.64
CA ILE A 29 9.28 18.86 -0.30
C ILE A 29 9.58 18.98 1.20
N ASP A 30 8.75 18.38 2.05
CA ASP A 30 8.91 18.40 3.49
C ASP A 30 9.35 17.04 4.04
N GLU A 31 10.06 17.08 5.17
CA GLU A 31 10.62 15.90 5.82
C GLU A 31 9.53 14.95 6.34
N THR A 32 8.38 15.47 6.76
CA THR A 32 7.28 14.66 7.28
C THR A 32 6.68 13.76 6.20
N ALA A 33 6.41 14.30 5.01
CA ALA A 33 5.95 13.52 3.87
C ALA A 33 6.95 12.41 3.48
N GLN A 34 8.25 12.71 3.50
CA GLN A 34 9.29 11.73 3.23
C GLN A 34 9.32 10.61 4.28
N ILE A 35 9.25 10.94 5.58
CA ILE A 35 9.20 9.96 6.67
C ILE A 35 8.02 9.01 6.50
N VAL A 36 6.83 9.53 6.19
CA VAL A 36 5.63 8.72 5.98
C VAL A 36 5.80 7.78 4.78
N LEU A 37 6.32 8.28 3.66
CA LEU A 37 6.56 7.48 2.46
C LEU A 37 7.62 6.39 2.67
N TYR A 38 8.71 6.70 3.37
CA TYR A 38 9.72 5.69 3.72
C TYR A 38 9.18 4.67 4.71
N GLY A 39 8.37 5.08 5.68
CA GLY A 39 7.67 4.18 6.59
C GLY A 39 6.77 3.19 5.84
N LEU A 40 6.06 3.66 4.81
CA LEU A 40 5.26 2.82 3.94
C LEU A 40 6.10 1.82 3.13
N VAL A 41 7.22 2.27 2.55
CA VAL A 41 8.16 1.38 1.84
C VAL A 41 8.71 0.30 2.78
N TYR A 42 9.05 0.67 4.00
CA TYR A 42 9.56 -0.26 5.00
C TYR A 42 8.50 -1.29 5.41
N TRP A 43 7.24 -0.86 5.57
CA TRP A 43 6.12 -1.77 5.82
C TRP A 43 5.95 -2.82 4.72
N PHE A 44 6.04 -2.43 3.45
CA PHE A 44 5.98 -3.38 2.33
C PHE A 44 7.13 -4.40 2.37
N ARG A 45 8.34 -3.96 2.71
CA ARG A 45 9.49 -4.87 2.85
C ARG A 45 9.27 -5.90 3.95
N ILE A 46 8.75 -5.48 5.10
CA ILE A 46 8.43 -6.41 6.19
C ILE A 46 7.35 -7.39 5.74
N TRP A 47 6.29 -6.88 5.09
CA TRP A 47 5.21 -7.73 4.61
C TRP A 47 5.69 -8.81 3.65
N ASP A 48 6.59 -8.46 2.74
CA ASP A 48 7.21 -9.38 1.80
C ASP A 48 8.15 -10.37 2.51
N HIS A 49 9.19 -9.87 3.19
CA HIS A 49 10.26 -10.71 3.73
C HIS A 49 9.87 -11.54 4.95
N GLU A 50 9.10 -10.98 5.88
CA GLU A 50 8.77 -11.66 7.14
C GLU A 50 7.45 -12.44 7.04
N TYR A 51 6.51 -11.94 6.25
CA TYR A 51 5.16 -12.51 6.18
C TYR A 51 4.86 -13.17 4.83
N ASN A 52 5.77 -13.11 3.85
CA ASN A 52 5.57 -13.70 2.52
C ASN A 52 4.25 -13.23 1.90
N LEU A 53 4.00 -11.92 2.01
CA LEU A 53 2.77 -11.19 1.67
C LEU A 53 1.48 -11.78 2.26
N LYS A 54 1.56 -12.62 3.29
CA LYS A 54 0.38 -13.09 4.02
C LYS A 54 -0.07 -12.01 5.00
N PRO A 55 -1.37 -11.68 5.06
CA PRO A 55 -1.85 -10.68 6.01
C PRO A 55 -1.77 -11.25 7.44
N SER A 56 -1.36 -10.40 8.38
CA SER A 56 -1.46 -10.67 9.81
C SER A 56 -2.20 -9.53 10.50
N LYS A 57 -2.82 -9.81 11.65
CA LYS A 57 -3.54 -8.77 12.41
C LYS A 57 -2.66 -7.56 12.71
N HIS A 58 -1.40 -7.80 13.10
CA HIS A 58 -0.44 -6.74 13.44
C HIS A 58 -0.05 -5.94 12.20
N MET A 59 0.18 -6.62 11.07
CA MET A 59 0.50 -5.97 9.80
C MET A 59 -0.64 -5.07 9.31
N LEU A 60 -1.88 -5.53 9.40
CA LEU A 60 -3.05 -4.74 9.02
C LEU A 60 -3.29 -3.56 9.96
N GLN A 61 -3.03 -3.71 11.26
CA GLN A 61 -3.10 -2.59 12.21
C GLN A 61 -2.05 -1.53 11.90
N TRP A 62 -0.82 -1.94 11.58
CA TRP A 62 0.21 -0.98 11.17
C TRP A 62 -0.15 -0.27 9.85
N LEU A 63 -0.72 -1.02 8.89
CA LEU A 63 -1.24 -0.43 7.66
C LEU A 63 -2.34 0.61 7.93
N ASP A 64 -3.22 0.38 8.91
CA ASP A 64 -4.25 1.35 9.31
C ASP A 64 -3.64 2.68 9.81
N PHE A 65 -2.53 2.63 10.53
CA PHE A 65 -1.80 3.84 10.93
C PHE A 65 -1.17 4.54 9.73
N LEU A 66 -0.49 3.78 8.87
CA LEU A 66 0.15 4.34 7.66
C LEU A 66 -0.87 4.98 6.71
N ILE A 67 -2.05 4.39 6.54
CA ILE A 67 -3.12 4.98 5.71
C ILE A 67 -3.55 6.34 6.27
N LYS A 68 -3.67 6.47 7.60
CA LYS A 68 -4.00 7.76 8.24
C LYS A 68 -2.88 8.78 8.06
N ASP A 69 -1.63 8.37 8.24
CA ASP A 69 -0.47 9.25 8.10
C ASP A 69 -0.33 9.73 6.66
N VAL A 70 -0.47 8.83 5.68
CA VAL A 70 -0.51 9.17 4.25
C VAL A 70 -1.63 10.16 3.96
N GLY A 71 -2.85 9.90 4.47
CA GLY A 71 -4.00 10.76 4.27
C GLY A 71 -3.85 12.17 4.86
N SER A 72 -3.08 12.30 5.94
CA SER A 72 -2.93 13.56 6.69
C SER A 72 -1.73 14.39 6.25
N ASN A 73 -0.67 13.74 5.74
CA ASN A 73 0.63 14.39 5.49
C ASN A 73 1.00 14.50 4.01
N LEU A 74 0.38 13.72 3.11
CA LEU A 74 0.65 13.83 1.68
C LEU A 74 -0.39 14.71 0.97
N LEU A 75 0.11 15.57 0.08
CA LEU A 75 -0.72 16.25 -0.91
C LEU A 75 -1.26 15.23 -1.92
N ASP A 76 -2.50 15.41 -2.36
CA ASP A 76 -3.17 14.52 -3.32
C ASP A 76 -3.10 13.03 -2.93
N SER A 77 -3.17 12.73 -1.63
CA SER A 77 -3.01 11.38 -1.07
C SER A 77 -4.10 10.36 -1.49
N LYS A 78 -5.22 10.83 -2.07
CA LYS A 78 -6.40 10.00 -2.37
C LYS A 78 -6.09 8.74 -3.20
N PRO A 79 -5.31 8.79 -4.29
CA PRO A 79 -5.00 7.59 -5.07
C PRO A 79 -4.23 6.56 -4.25
N LEU A 80 -3.21 7.00 -3.49
CA LEU A 80 -2.42 6.11 -2.65
C LEU A 80 -3.27 5.49 -1.53
N VAL A 81 -4.07 6.30 -0.83
CA VAL A 81 -5.00 5.81 0.21
C VAL A 81 -5.97 4.76 -0.35
N TYR A 82 -6.52 5.00 -1.54
CA TYR A 82 -7.41 4.06 -2.22
C TYR A 82 -6.74 2.70 -2.49
N LEU A 83 -5.51 2.72 -3.02
CA LEU A 83 -4.75 1.50 -3.29
C LEU A 83 -4.40 0.74 -2.00
N LEU A 84 -3.94 1.46 -0.97
CA LEU A 84 -3.65 0.86 0.34
C LEU A 84 -4.91 0.28 1.00
N THR A 85 -6.08 0.87 0.77
CA THR A 85 -7.36 0.34 1.25
C THR A 85 -7.71 -1.00 0.57
N HIS A 86 -7.32 -1.19 -0.69
CA HIS A 86 -7.49 -2.50 -1.36
C HIS A 86 -6.61 -3.57 -0.71
N ILE A 87 -5.35 -3.23 -0.39
CA ILE A 87 -4.48 -4.13 0.39
C ILE A 87 -5.12 -4.43 1.75
N ARG A 88 -5.60 -3.40 2.46
CA ARG A 88 -6.16 -3.52 3.80
C ARG A 88 -7.42 -4.38 3.89
N THR A 89 -8.25 -4.33 2.84
CA THR A 89 -9.53 -5.06 2.77
C THR A 89 -9.37 -6.47 2.19
N GLY A 90 -8.20 -6.80 1.63
CA GLY A 90 -8.01 -8.05 0.89
C GLY A 90 -8.78 -8.07 -0.43
N TYR A 91 -9.18 -6.91 -0.95
CA TYR A 91 -9.94 -6.80 -2.19
C TYR A 91 -9.02 -6.82 -3.41
N TYR A 92 -8.28 -7.92 -3.56
CA TYR A 92 -7.37 -8.22 -4.66
C TYR A 92 -7.31 -9.74 -4.87
N GLU A 93 -6.80 -10.15 -6.03
CA GLU A 93 -6.50 -11.55 -6.34
C GLU A 93 -5.02 -11.81 -6.10
N PRO A 94 -4.65 -12.77 -5.25
CA PRO A 94 -3.25 -13.13 -5.08
C PRO A 94 -2.81 -13.92 -6.32
N ASP A 95 -2.20 -13.23 -7.28
CA ASP A 95 -1.56 -13.84 -8.43
C ASP A 95 -0.13 -14.24 -8.05
N ILE A 96 -0.07 -15.38 -7.37
CA ILE A 96 1.11 -16.01 -6.77
C ILE A 96 1.95 -16.70 -7.87
N GLU A 97 2.33 -16.01 -8.94
CA GLU A 97 3.40 -16.51 -9.84
C GLU A 97 4.80 -16.13 -9.33
N HIS A 98 4.91 -15.27 -8.31
CA HIS A 98 6.18 -14.85 -7.69
C HIS A 98 6.58 -15.64 -6.43
N PHE A 99 5.83 -16.66 -6.00
CA PHE A 99 6.15 -17.43 -4.77
C PHE A 99 6.68 -18.85 -5.01
N ASN A 100 7.06 -19.17 -6.25
CA ASN A 100 7.79 -20.41 -6.56
C ASN A 100 9.20 -20.08 -7.03
#